data_AF-A0A2V6J383-F1
#
_entry.id   AF-A0A2V6J383-F1
#
_cell.length_a   1.000
_cell.length_b   1.000
_cell.length_c   1.000
_cell.angle_alpha   90.00
_cell.angle_beta   90.00
_cell.angle_gamma   90.00
#
_symmetry.space_group_name_H-M   'P 1'
#
loop_
_entity.id
_entity.type
_entity.pdbx_description
1 polymer ?
#
loop_
_entity_poly.entity_id
_entity_poly.type
_entity_poly.pdbx_seq_one_letter_code
_entity_poly.pdbx_strand_id
1 'polypeptide(L)'
;MIAGFGLGLLVLTIGPKLVSKWKESRWLRQAETALKQGNFNAADDAAKQALQINHDSLSACEILAEATEKQNRAETVVWRAQIARLRPRDTASQLNLASAALRFGQLDAARKALESVPKENREGASYHVVAGWLARAQGDEASQERHFAAALEKEPNNETYQYNLAAVRIKLPDPQKQAQARSTLERLAKSAPFRAGSLRALLNDAIQRSNLEAADRFAQELQLSPQVTFSDDLLCLDFYKKLDQKKLATLLEKVKPVAAREPDDLAALMGWMNANGMSADVLRWMEKLPPEKTSSPPAAIEVADAFSAQKNWARLRRWTKGGDWGESEYLRLAYQAYARQQSRQEWTEAESLWHDAERACEENSEREIRLARLASKWKLPAQAEQLWLRVAHDPLSRREALDNLFAIYRANNDLPNLYLTAMRLHETSPDEPLIAAEYARLSLLLDRNRDEGRRVAKEAFDQAPTEPPCAVAQALFLNNSHPKNCTILASRFISPCFFSTMENPRQLGNSLMRRTPVLSSRKRKNFWKKRYRNIRRFPRLLRRRSHHPTRRCPGRCCLSFSAEVHPRA
;
A
#
# COMPACT_ATOMS: atom_id res chain seq x y z
N MET A 1 3.09 -63.88 -43.92
CA MET A 1 3.95 -62.69 -43.67
C MET A 1 3.13 -61.42 -43.39
N ILE A 2 2.04 -61.15 -44.11
CA ILE A 2 1.22 -59.92 -43.95
C ILE A 2 0.54 -59.83 -42.56
N ALA A 3 0.03 -60.95 -42.01
CA ALA A 3 -0.59 -60.98 -40.68
C ALA A 3 0.39 -60.71 -39.52
N GLY A 4 1.65 -61.15 -39.65
CA GLY A 4 2.70 -60.88 -38.65
C GLY A 4 3.17 -59.43 -38.65
N PHE A 5 3.17 -58.78 -39.82
CA PHE A 5 3.45 -57.35 -39.96
C PHE A 5 2.33 -56.49 -39.35
N GLY A 6 1.06 -56.88 -39.56
CA GLY A 6 -0.09 -56.22 -38.95
C GLY A 6 -0.09 -56.32 -37.41
N LEU A 7 0.24 -57.49 -36.85
CA LEU A 7 0.34 -57.69 -35.40
C LEU A 7 1.54 -56.92 -34.79
N GLY A 8 2.68 -56.91 -35.49
CA GLY A 8 3.87 -56.14 -35.11
C GLY A 8 3.61 -54.63 -35.09
N LEU A 9 2.92 -54.09 -36.09
CA LEU A 9 2.51 -52.68 -36.14
C LEU A 9 1.53 -52.32 -35.02
N LEU A 10 0.61 -53.22 -34.68
CA LEU A 10 -0.38 -53.00 -33.62
C LEU A 10 0.27 -53.00 -32.23
N VAL A 11 1.25 -53.88 -31.99
CA VAL A 11 2.06 -53.89 -30.76
C VAL A 11 2.97 -52.65 -30.67
N LEU A 12 3.59 -52.23 -31.78
CA LEU A 12 4.45 -51.04 -31.85
C LEU A 12 3.69 -49.72 -31.67
N THR A 13 2.42 -49.66 -32.05
CA THR A 13 1.60 -48.44 -31.96
C THR A 13 0.72 -48.36 -30.72
N ILE A 14 0.22 -49.49 -30.22
CA ILE A 14 -0.69 -49.54 -29.06
C ILE A 14 0.07 -49.81 -27.75
N GLY A 15 1.13 -50.62 -27.78
CA GLY A 15 1.94 -50.97 -26.60
C GLY A 15 2.48 -49.75 -25.85
N PRO A 16 3.17 -48.79 -26.51
CA PRO A 16 3.67 -47.58 -25.85
C PRO A 16 2.57 -46.71 -25.22
N LYS A 17 1.38 -46.64 -25.86
CA LYS A 17 0.22 -45.89 -25.35
C LYS A 17 -0.41 -46.54 -24.12
N LEU A 18 -0.42 -47.87 -24.04
CA LEU A 18 -0.89 -48.60 -22.85
C LEU A 18 0.10 -48.44 -21.69
N VAL A 19 1.40 -48.53 -21.97
CA VAL A 19 2.45 -48.31 -20.97
C VAL A 19 2.43 -46.87 -20.45
N SER A 20 2.25 -45.87 -21.31
CA SER A 20 2.15 -44.47 -20.90
C SER A 20 0.91 -44.24 -20.02
N LYS A 21 -0.27 -44.72 -20.43
CA LYS A 21 -1.50 -44.63 -19.61
C LYS A 21 -1.37 -45.33 -18.26
N TRP A 22 -0.75 -46.50 -18.21
CA TRP A 22 -0.50 -47.20 -16.95
C TRP A 22 0.47 -46.42 -16.05
N LYS A 23 1.56 -45.88 -16.62
CA LYS A 23 2.53 -45.04 -15.88
C LYS A 23 1.86 -43.78 -15.35
N GLU A 24 1.06 -43.08 -16.16
CA GLU A 24 0.27 -41.91 -15.73
C GLU A 24 -0.65 -42.30 -14.57
N SER A 25 -1.43 -43.38 -14.72
CA SER A 25 -2.37 -43.86 -13.69
C SER A 25 -1.67 -44.30 -12.40
N ARG A 26 -0.43 -44.78 -12.47
CA ARG A 26 0.39 -45.08 -11.30
C ARG A 26 0.82 -43.80 -10.58
N TRP A 27 1.32 -42.81 -11.33
CA TRP A 27 1.73 -41.52 -10.77
C TRP A 27 0.56 -40.77 -10.14
N LEU A 28 -0.60 -40.75 -10.81
CA LEU A 28 -1.82 -40.14 -10.26
C LEU A 28 -2.25 -40.79 -8.93
N ARG A 29 -2.23 -42.12 -8.85
CA ARG A 29 -2.54 -42.83 -7.59
C ARG A 29 -1.56 -42.48 -6.48
N GLN A 30 -0.27 -42.37 -6.80
CA GLN A 30 0.74 -41.96 -5.81
C GLN A 30 0.52 -40.51 -5.35
N ALA A 31 0.22 -39.61 -6.29
CA ALA A 31 -0.03 -38.21 -6.00
C ALA A 31 -1.29 -38.02 -5.13
N GLU A 32 -2.39 -38.70 -5.45
CA GLU A 32 -3.62 -38.69 -4.66
C GLU A 32 -3.42 -39.27 -3.26
N THR A 33 -2.64 -40.36 -3.15
CA THR A 33 -2.29 -40.96 -1.86
C THR A 33 -1.50 -39.97 -0.99
N ALA A 34 -0.49 -39.33 -1.57
CA ALA A 34 0.31 -38.33 -0.87
C ALA A 34 -0.54 -37.12 -0.46
N LEU A 35 -1.47 -36.67 -1.31
CA LEU A 35 -2.39 -35.58 -1.02
C LEU A 35 -3.29 -35.90 0.18
N LYS A 36 -3.88 -37.10 0.22
CA LYS A 36 -4.69 -37.60 1.34
C LYS A 36 -3.89 -37.72 2.64
N GLN A 37 -2.61 -38.03 2.56
CA GLN A 37 -1.68 -38.07 3.70
C GLN A 37 -1.20 -36.68 4.14
N GLY A 38 -1.56 -35.60 3.42
CA GLY A 38 -1.07 -34.25 3.69
C GLY A 38 0.39 -34.03 3.28
N ASN A 39 1.01 -34.98 2.56
CA ASN A 39 2.35 -34.82 2.02
C ASN A 39 2.28 -34.07 0.67
N PHE A 40 2.05 -32.76 0.76
CA PHE A 40 1.80 -31.92 -0.41
C PHE A 40 2.99 -31.83 -1.37
N ASN A 41 4.23 -31.93 -0.89
CA ASN A 41 5.43 -31.96 -1.75
C ASN A 41 5.48 -33.24 -2.59
N ALA A 42 5.28 -34.40 -1.97
CA ALA A 42 5.24 -35.67 -2.70
C ALA A 42 4.05 -35.75 -3.67
N ALA A 43 2.91 -35.14 -3.30
CA ALA A 43 1.77 -35.01 -4.20
C ALA A 43 2.11 -34.16 -5.44
N ASP A 44 2.76 -33.02 -5.23
CA ASP A 44 3.22 -32.11 -6.30
C ASP A 44 4.21 -32.80 -7.25
N ASP A 45 5.23 -33.47 -6.71
CA ASP A 45 6.23 -34.18 -7.51
C ASP A 45 5.60 -35.30 -8.36
N ALA A 46 4.77 -36.16 -7.75
CA ALA A 46 4.13 -37.27 -8.44
C ALA A 46 3.12 -36.79 -9.50
N ALA A 47 2.36 -35.72 -9.23
CA ALA A 47 1.44 -35.14 -10.21
C ALA A 47 2.19 -34.48 -11.39
N LYS A 48 3.35 -33.85 -11.14
CA LYS A 48 4.23 -33.36 -12.22
C LYS A 48 4.76 -34.50 -13.09
N GLN A 49 5.09 -35.65 -12.53
CA GLN A 49 5.46 -36.84 -13.32
C GLN A 49 4.30 -37.34 -14.19
N ALA A 50 3.06 -37.29 -13.69
CA ALA A 50 1.88 -37.59 -14.51
C ALA A 50 1.72 -36.61 -15.68
N LEU A 51 1.94 -35.30 -15.44
CA LEU A 51 1.89 -34.27 -16.49
C LEU A 51 2.99 -34.39 -17.55
N GLN A 52 4.16 -34.94 -17.21
CA GLN A 52 5.20 -35.23 -18.20
C GLN A 52 4.78 -36.32 -19.20
N ILE A 53 3.87 -37.20 -18.79
CA ILE A 53 3.33 -38.27 -19.64
C ILE A 53 2.12 -37.77 -20.44
N ASN A 54 1.23 -37.02 -19.77
CA ASN A 54 0.04 -36.44 -20.36
C ASN A 54 -0.09 -34.96 -19.93
N HIS A 55 0.32 -34.06 -20.83
CA HIS A 55 0.34 -32.61 -20.56
C HIS A 55 -1.03 -32.00 -20.26
N ASP A 56 -2.11 -32.67 -20.67
CA ASP A 56 -3.50 -32.22 -20.46
C ASP A 56 -4.23 -33.10 -19.42
N SER A 57 -3.49 -33.77 -18.53
CA SER A 57 -4.06 -34.59 -17.45
C SER A 57 -4.76 -33.71 -16.41
N LEU A 58 -6.09 -33.63 -16.52
CA LEU A 58 -6.94 -32.83 -15.65
C LEU A 58 -6.81 -33.23 -14.17
N SER A 59 -6.77 -34.53 -13.87
CA SER A 59 -6.57 -35.02 -12.50
C SER A 59 -5.22 -34.62 -11.93
N ALA A 60 -4.16 -34.59 -12.75
CA ALA A 60 -2.86 -34.11 -12.30
C ALA A 60 -2.92 -32.60 -11.98
N CYS A 61 -3.56 -31.80 -12.84
CA CYS A 61 -3.77 -30.37 -12.57
C CYS A 61 -4.61 -30.11 -11.31
N GLU A 62 -5.65 -30.92 -11.05
CA GLU A 62 -6.47 -30.83 -9.83
C GLU A 62 -5.66 -31.11 -8.57
N ILE A 63 -4.85 -32.18 -8.58
CA ILE A 63 -3.96 -32.53 -7.46
C ILE A 63 -2.92 -31.42 -7.23
N LEU A 64 -2.32 -30.89 -8.29
CA LEU A 64 -1.35 -29.80 -8.20
C LEU A 64 -2.00 -28.54 -7.63
N ALA A 65 -3.17 -28.15 -8.14
CA ALA A 65 -3.90 -26.99 -7.65
C ALA A 65 -4.22 -27.13 -6.15
N GLU A 66 -4.69 -28.28 -5.69
CA GLU A 66 -4.98 -28.50 -4.27
C GLU A 66 -3.71 -28.53 -3.42
N ALA A 67 -2.66 -29.23 -3.87
CA ALA A 67 -1.39 -29.32 -3.16
C ALA A 67 -0.73 -27.93 -3.00
N THR A 68 -0.69 -27.13 -4.06
CA THR A 68 -0.12 -25.78 -4.00
C THR A 68 -1.00 -24.82 -3.20
N GLU A 69 -2.34 -24.97 -3.25
CA GLU A 69 -3.27 -24.14 -2.50
C GLU A 69 -3.14 -24.37 -0.99
N LYS A 70 -3.02 -25.65 -0.57
CA LYS A 70 -2.77 -26.03 0.83
C LYS A 70 -1.44 -25.51 1.36
N GLN A 71 -0.45 -25.35 0.48
CA GLN A 71 0.85 -24.78 0.81
C GLN A 71 0.91 -23.25 0.64
N ASN A 72 -0.19 -22.62 0.25
CA ASN A 72 -0.24 -21.19 -0.07
C ASN A 72 0.79 -20.74 -1.12
N ARG A 73 1.06 -21.56 -2.14
CA ARG A 73 2.00 -21.23 -3.22
C ARG A 73 1.30 -20.53 -4.38
N ALA A 74 1.94 -19.49 -4.92
CA ALA A 74 1.41 -18.71 -6.05
C ALA A 74 1.18 -19.54 -7.33
N GLU A 75 1.88 -20.67 -7.48
CA GLU A 75 1.66 -21.66 -8.54
C GLU A 75 0.21 -22.16 -8.64
N THR A 76 -0.56 -22.06 -7.55
CA THR A 76 -2.00 -22.37 -7.54
C THR A 76 -2.74 -21.67 -8.68
N VAL A 77 -2.40 -20.41 -8.99
CA VAL A 77 -3.06 -19.67 -10.07
C VAL A 77 -2.81 -20.34 -11.43
N VAL A 78 -1.59 -20.83 -11.66
CA VAL A 78 -1.20 -21.52 -12.90
C VAL A 78 -1.99 -22.82 -13.06
N TRP A 79 -2.08 -23.63 -12.00
CA TRP A 79 -2.81 -24.90 -12.06
C TRP A 79 -4.31 -24.71 -12.18
N ARG A 80 -4.89 -23.73 -11.46
CA ARG A 80 -6.31 -23.36 -11.63
C ARG A 80 -6.59 -22.82 -13.03
N ALA A 81 -5.67 -22.07 -13.64
CA ALA A 81 -5.81 -21.60 -15.02
C ALA A 81 -5.83 -22.76 -16.01
N GLN A 82 -5.02 -23.79 -15.77
CA GLN A 82 -5.00 -24.97 -16.63
C GLN A 82 -6.29 -25.79 -16.51
N ILE A 83 -6.84 -25.95 -15.30
CA ILE A 83 -8.14 -26.59 -15.09
C ILE A 83 -9.24 -25.80 -15.84
N ALA A 84 -9.26 -24.48 -15.69
CA ALA A 84 -10.22 -23.60 -16.37
C ALA A 84 -10.08 -23.65 -17.91
N ARG A 85 -8.86 -23.81 -18.43
CA ARG A 85 -8.61 -24.01 -19.87
C ARG A 85 -9.15 -25.36 -20.36
N LEU A 86 -9.00 -26.42 -19.57
CA LEU A 86 -9.50 -27.76 -19.89
C LEU A 86 -11.02 -27.87 -19.71
N ARG A 87 -11.63 -27.03 -18.86
CA ARG A 87 -13.08 -26.93 -18.64
C ARG A 87 -13.60 -25.50 -18.83
N PRO A 88 -13.60 -24.95 -20.07
CA PRO A 88 -13.89 -23.53 -20.30
C PRO A 88 -15.33 -23.12 -19.94
N ARG A 89 -16.29 -24.06 -19.95
CA ARG A 89 -17.69 -23.80 -19.59
C ARG A 89 -18.06 -24.17 -18.15
N ASP A 90 -17.12 -24.72 -17.37
CA ASP A 90 -17.37 -25.05 -15.98
C ASP A 90 -17.22 -23.80 -15.09
N THR A 91 -18.34 -23.32 -14.56
CA THR A 91 -18.39 -22.13 -13.70
C THR A 91 -17.48 -22.28 -12.48
N ALA A 92 -17.47 -23.45 -11.84
CA ALA A 92 -16.64 -23.69 -10.65
C ALA A 92 -15.15 -23.53 -10.97
N SER A 93 -14.68 -24.06 -12.11
CA SER A 93 -13.30 -23.90 -12.56
C SER A 93 -12.93 -22.43 -12.78
N GLN A 94 -13.80 -21.64 -13.42
CA GLN A 94 -13.55 -20.20 -13.63
C GLN A 94 -13.55 -19.40 -12.31
N LEU A 95 -14.48 -19.69 -11.41
CA LEU A 95 -14.56 -19.03 -10.10
C LEU A 95 -13.39 -19.41 -9.18
N ASN A 96 -12.90 -20.65 -9.26
CA ASN A 96 -11.72 -21.10 -8.52
C ASN A 96 -10.44 -20.45 -9.04
N LEU A 97 -10.31 -20.27 -10.37
CA LEU A 97 -9.23 -19.46 -10.94
C LEU A 97 -9.31 -18.01 -10.46
N ALA A 98 -10.49 -17.39 -10.53
CA ALA A 98 -10.67 -16.02 -10.08
C ALA A 98 -10.32 -15.87 -8.59
N SER A 99 -10.78 -16.77 -7.74
CA SER A 99 -10.48 -16.79 -6.30
C SER A 99 -8.99 -16.96 -6.02
N ALA A 100 -8.32 -17.88 -6.71
CA ALA A 100 -6.87 -18.07 -6.58
C ALA A 100 -6.10 -16.82 -7.03
N ALA A 101 -6.49 -16.24 -8.17
CA ALA A 101 -5.87 -15.02 -8.68
C ALA A 101 -6.03 -13.84 -7.70
N LEU A 102 -7.22 -13.67 -7.10
CA LEU A 102 -7.46 -12.66 -6.06
C LEU A 102 -6.57 -12.87 -4.83
N ARG A 103 -6.47 -14.11 -4.34
CA ARG A 103 -5.64 -14.45 -3.17
C ARG A 103 -4.18 -14.04 -3.35
N PHE A 104 -3.64 -14.17 -4.56
CA PHE A 104 -2.26 -13.82 -4.89
C PHE A 104 -2.12 -12.45 -5.58
N GLY A 105 -3.13 -11.58 -5.49
CA GLY A 105 -3.07 -10.19 -5.98
C GLY A 105 -3.05 -10.04 -7.50
N GLN A 106 -3.33 -11.08 -8.28
CA GLN A 106 -3.37 -11.05 -9.75
C GLN A 106 -4.73 -10.55 -10.23
N LEU A 107 -5.02 -9.26 -10.03
CA LEU A 107 -6.34 -8.66 -10.27
C LEU A 107 -6.83 -8.81 -11.72
N ASP A 108 -5.94 -8.67 -12.70
CA ASP A 108 -6.30 -8.83 -14.11
C ASP A 108 -6.65 -10.27 -14.47
N ALA A 109 -5.94 -11.24 -13.90
CA ALA A 109 -6.26 -12.66 -14.08
C ALA A 109 -7.61 -12.99 -13.44
N ALA A 110 -7.87 -12.45 -12.25
CA ALA A 110 -9.16 -12.61 -11.57
C ALA A 110 -10.32 -12.01 -12.37
N ARG A 111 -10.14 -10.80 -12.92
CA ARG A 111 -11.14 -10.14 -13.78
C ARG A 111 -11.45 -10.99 -15.01
N LYS A 112 -10.42 -11.42 -15.76
CA LYS A 112 -10.60 -12.24 -16.97
C LYS A 112 -11.31 -13.56 -16.67
N ALA A 113 -10.96 -14.20 -15.56
CA ALA A 113 -11.61 -15.43 -15.13
C ALA A 113 -13.10 -15.23 -14.83
N LEU A 114 -13.47 -14.17 -14.09
CA LEU A 114 -14.88 -13.81 -13.86
C LEU A 114 -15.62 -13.47 -15.17
N GLU A 115 -14.99 -12.74 -16.08
CA GLU A 115 -15.56 -12.40 -17.39
C GLU A 115 -15.80 -13.62 -18.29
N SER A 116 -15.08 -14.71 -18.05
CA SER A 116 -15.24 -15.97 -18.78
C SER A 116 -16.40 -16.84 -18.27
N VAL A 117 -16.96 -16.53 -17.08
CA VAL A 117 -18.14 -17.23 -16.57
C VAL A 117 -19.32 -17.01 -17.53
N PRO A 118 -20.04 -18.07 -17.96
CA PRO A 118 -21.22 -17.95 -18.82
C PRO A 118 -22.24 -16.97 -18.23
N LYS A 119 -22.85 -16.13 -19.07
CA LYS A 119 -23.74 -15.04 -18.62
C LYS A 119 -24.90 -15.56 -17.78
N GLU A 120 -25.42 -16.73 -18.12
CA GLU A 120 -26.53 -17.40 -17.45
C GLU A 120 -26.19 -17.83 -16.02
N ASN A 121 -24.89 -17.99 -15.73
CA ASN A 121 -24.39 -18.44 -14.42
C ASN A 121 -23.91 -17.28 -13.53
N ARG A 122 -23.97 -16.04 -14.01
CA ARG A 122 -23.50 -14.85 -13.26
C ARG A 122 -24.47 -14.37 -12.18
N GLU A 123 -25.65 -14.98 -12.09
CA GLU A 123 -26.63 -14.70 -11.04
C GLU A 123 -26.52 -15.69 -9.86
N GLY A 124 -25.54 -16.59 -9.89
CA GLY A 124 -25.29 -17.55 -8.81
C GLY A 124 -24.61 -16.89 -7.60
N ALA A 125 -24.91 -17.40 -6.40
CA ALA A 125 -24.33 -16.87 -5.16
C ALA A 125 -22.80 -16.87 -5.18
N SER A 126 -22.19 -17.96 -5.63
CA SER A 126 -20.72 -18.12 -5.72
C SER A 126 -20.09 -17.10 -6.69
N TYR A 127 -20.74 -16.78 -7.81
CA TYR A 127 -20.28 -15.72 -8.70
C TYR A 127 -20.30 -14.37 -8.00
N HIS A 128 -21.41 -14.03 -7.35
CA HIS A 128 -21.53 -12.77 -6.62
C HIS A 128 -20.50 -12.65 -5.50
N VAL A 129 -20.17 -13.72 -4.79
CA VAL A 129 -19.11 -13.70 -3.77
C VAL A 129 -17.76 -13.33 -4.38
N VAL A 130 -17.34 -14.02 -5.43
CA VAL A 130 -16.03 -13.77 -6.06
C VAL A 130 -15.98 -12.40 -6.72
N ALA A 131 -17.06 -11.95 -7.34
CA ALA A 131 -17.19 -10.60 -7.88
C ALA A 131 -17.12 -9.52 -6.77
N GLY A 132 -17.72 -9.78 -5.60
CA GLY A 132 -17.60 -8.89 -4.43
C GLY A 132 -16.16 -8.80 -3.91
N TRP A 133 -15.43 -9.92 -3.89
CA TRP A 133 -13.99 -9.90 -3.54
C TRP A 133 -13.13 -9.17 -4.56
N LEU A 134 -13.43 -9.28 -5.86
CA LEU A 134 -12.77 -8.49 -6.89
C LEU A 134 -13.04 -6.99 -6.72
N ALA A 135 -14.30 -6.61 -6.46
CA ALA A 135 -14.67 -5.22 -6.21
C ALA A 135 -13.95 -4.66 -4.98
N ARG A 136 -13.82 -5.44 -3.90
CA ARG A 136 -13.01 -5.08 -2.72
C ARG A 136 -11.56 -4.79 -3.10
N ALA A 137 -10.95 -5.69 -3.88
CA ALA A 137 -9.56 -5.55 -4.28
C ALA A 137 -9.32 -4.35 -5.20
N GLN A 138 -10.36 -3.87 -5.88
CA GLN A 138 -10.36 -2.67 -6.71
C GLN A 138 -10.69 -1.38 -5.93
N GLY A 139 -11.10 -1.50 -4.67
CA GLY A 139 -11.60 -0.36 -3.88
C GLY A 139 -12.99 0.12 -4.27
N ASP A 140 -13.74 -0.65 -5.06
CA ASP A 140 -15.13 -0.34 -5.43
C ASP A 140 -16.09 -0.83 -4.33
N GLU A 141 -16.25 -0.03 -3.29
CA GLU A 141 -17.10 -0.34 -2.14
C GLU A 141 -18.58 -0.51 -2.51
N ALA A 142 -19.05 0.22 -3.52
CA ALA A 142 -20.43 0.17 -3.97
C ALA A 142 -20.75 -1.16 -4.67
N SER A 143 -19.89 -1.59 -5.60
CA SER A 143 -20.04 -2.90 -6.24
C SER A 143 -19.79 -4.03 -5.25
N GLN A 144 -18.87 -3.87 -4.31
CA GLN A 144 -18.63 -4.85 -3.26
C GLN A 144 -19.88 -5.10 -2.43
N GLU A 145 -20.55 -4.05 -1.92
CA GLU A 145 -21.79 -4.19 -1.16
C GLU A 145 -22.88 -4.87 -2.00
N ARG A 146 -23.07 -4.41 -3.24
CA ARG A 146 -24.09 -4.95 -4.15
C ARG A 146 -23.91 -6.45 -4.38
N HIS A 147 -22.69 -6.89 -4.66
CA HIS A 147 -22.40 -8.28 -4.93
C HIS A 147 -22.57 -9.16 -3.69
N PHE A 148 -22.07 -8.75 -2.51
CA PHE A 148 -22.31 -9.52 -1.29
C PHE A 148 -23.79 -9.56 -0.86
N ALA A 149 -24.54 -8.48 -1.11
CA ALA A 149 -25.97 -8.45 -0.87
C ALA A 149 -26.71 -9.45 -1.78
N ALA A 150 -26.38 -9.49 -3.07
CA ALA A 150 -26.95 -10.45 -4.01
C ALA A 150 -26.63 -11.91 -3.64
N ALA A 151 -25.39 -12.19 -3.18
CA ALA A 151 -25.04 -13.52 -2.70
C ALA A 151 -25.88 -13.94 -1.48
N LEU A 152 -26.07 -13.03 -0.52
CA LEU A 152 -26.88 -13.28 0.67
C LEU A 152 -28.38 -13.44 0.33
N GLU A 153 -28.89 -12.73 -0.66
CA GLU A 153 -30.27 -12.88 -1.14
C GLU A 153 -30.53 -14.30 -1.66
N LYS A 154 -29.56 -14.89 -2.37
CA LYS A 154 -29.64 -16.28 -2.87
C LYS A 154 -29.54 -17.31 -1.75
N GLU A 155 -28.70 -17.06 -0.75
CA GLU A 155 -28.49 -17.98 0.39
C GLU A 155 -28.59 -17.23 1.74
N PRO A 156 -29.81 -16.90 2.22
CA PRO A 156 -29.99 -16.03 3.39
C PRO A 156 -29.41 -16.56 4.70
N ASN A 157 -29.27 -17.88 4.83
CA ASN A 157 -28.78 -18.56 6.03
C ASN A 157 -27.26 -18.80 6.01
N ASN A 158 -26.56 -18.41 4.94
CA ASN A 158 -25.11 -18.61 4.83
C ASN A 158 -24.36 -17.59 5.71
N GLU A 159 -23.82 -18.04 6.84
CA GLU A 159 -23.10 -17.19 7.80
C GLU A 159 -21.89 -16.48 7.18
N THR A 160 -21.24 -17.09 6.17
CA THR A 160 -20.12 -16.48 5.45
C THR A 160 -20.60 -15.24 4.68
N TYR A 161 -21.76 -15.32 4.03
CA TYR A 161 -22.30 -14.20 3.25
C TYR A 161 -22.84 -13.11 4.17
N GLN A 162 -23.45 -13.50 5.29
CA GLN A 162 -23.85 -12.57 6.35
C GLN A 162 -22.64 -11.80 6.89
N TYR A 163 -21.54 -12.51 7.20
CA TYR A 163 -20.28 -11.91 7.63
C TYR A 163 -19.73 -10.94 6.59
N ASN A 164 -19.58 -11.39 5.34
CA ASN A 164 -19.00 -10.59 4.26
C ASN A 164 -19.76 -9.28 4.04
N LEU A 165 -21.10 -9.35 4.00
CA LEU A 165 -21.92 -8.16 3.83
C LEU A 165 -21.85 -7.23 5.05
N ALA A 166 -21.89 -7.76 6.27
CA ALA A 166 -21.82 -6.97 7.48
C ALA A 166 -20.46 -6.27 7.65
N ALA A 167 -19.36 -6.95 7.32
CA ALA A 167 -18.00 -6.40 7.38
C ALA A 167 -17.79 -5.21 6.43
N VAL A 168 -18.55 -5.14 5.33
CA VAL A 168 -18.58 -3.98 4.42
C VAL A 168 -19.51 -2.90 4.93
N ARG A 169 -20.76 -3.26 5.23
CA ARG A 169 -21.81 -2.30 5.66
C ARG A 169 -21.46 -1.54 6.93
N ILE A 170 -20.68 -2.12 7.84
CA ILE A 170 -20.25 -1.42 9.06
C ILE A 170 -19.35 -0.21 8.76
N LYS A 171 -18.69 -0.17 7.60
CA LYS A 171 -17.78 0.93 7.19
C LYS A 171 -18.47 2.00 6.35
N LEU A 172 -19.59 1.66 5.70
CA LEU A 172 -20.31 2.56 4.81
C LEU A 172 -21.03 3.66 5.60
N PRO A 173 -21.21 4.87 5.04
CA PRO A 173 -21.84 6.01 5.71
C PRO A 173 -23.38 5.92 5.72
N ASP A 174 -23.94 4.79 6.17
CA ASP A 174 -25.37 4.55 6.31
C ASP A 174 -25.68 4.04 7.74
N PRO A 175 -26.28 4.87 8.62
CA PRO A 175 -26.51 4.53 10.02
C PRO A 175 -27.36 3.27 10.23
N GLN A 176 -28.33 3.02 9.34
CA GLN A 176 -29.23 1.87 9.46
C GLN A 176 -28.49 0.58 9.06
N LYS A 177 -27.76 0.60 7.94
CA LYS A 177 -26.93 -0.52 7.52
C LYS A 177 -25.83 -0.82 8.54
N GLN A 178 -25.21 0.21 9.11
CA GLN A 178 -24.22 0.05 10.18
C GLN A 178 -24.83 -0.62 11.42
N ALA A 179 -26.03 -0.22 11.84
CA ALA A 179 -26.70 -0.85 12.99
C ALA A 179 -27.00 -2.34 12.74
N GLN A 180 -27.52 -2.68 11.57
CA GLN A 180 -27.77 -4.07 11.17
C GLN A 180 -26.48 -4.89 11.09
N ALA A 181 -25.42 -4.30 10.53
CA ALA A 181 -24.10 -4.91 10.43
C ALA A 181 -23.51 -5.21 11.81
N ARG A 182 -23.59 -4.25 12.75
CA ARG A 182 -23.15 -4.46 14.14
C ARG A 182 -23.88 -5.64 14.79
N SER A 183 -25.20 -5.66 14.72
CA SER A 183 -26.00 -6.77 15.29
C SER A 183 -25.62 -8.13 14.68
N THR A 184 -25.41 -8.17 13.36
CA THR A 184 -24.97 -9.38 12.65
C THR A 184 -23.58 -9.83 13.12
N LEU A 185 -22.62 -8.91 13.21
CA LEU A 185 -21.26 -9.21 13.65
C LEU A 185 -21.20 -9.61 15.13
N GLU A 186 -22.00 -9.01 16.01
CA GLU A 186 -22.08 -9.40 17.43
C GLU A 186 -22.62 -10.83 17.60
N ARG A 187 -23.57 -11.24 16.75
CA ARG A 187 -24.03 -12.63 16.71
C ARG A 187 -22.94 -13.56 16.20
N LEU A 188 -22.31 -13.21 15.07
CA LEU A 188 -21.26 -14.02 14.45
C LEU A 188 -19.97 -14.09 15.27
N ALA A 189 -19.71 -13.12 16.15
CA ALA A 189 -18.60 -13.16 17.10
C ALA A 189 -18.68 -14.35 18.08
N LYS A 190 -19.86 -14.96 18.24
CA LYS A 190 -20.08 -16.17 19.03
C LYS A 190 -19.73 -17.46 18.27
N SER A 191 -19.60 -17.39 16.94
CA SER A 191 -19.26 -18.51 16.07
C SER A 191 -17.75 -18.58 15.87
N ALA A 192 -17.12 -19.73 16.14
CA ALA A 192 -15.66 -19.86 16.11
C ALA A 192 -15.00 -19.44 14.78
N PRO A 193 -15.55 -19.76 13.58
CA PRO A 193 -14.96 -19.33 12.30
C PRO A 193 -14.97 -17.82 12.08
N PHE A 194 -15.92 -17.10 12.69
CA PHE A 194 -16.13 -15.67 12.45
C PHE A 194 -15.77 -14.79 13.66
N ARG A 195 -15.33 -15.39 14.77
CA ARG A 195 -15.08 -14.70 16.04
C ARG A 195 -14.09 -13.56 15.90
N ALA A 196 -12.84 -13.86 15.54
CA ALA A 196 -11.79 -12.84 15.43
C ALA A 196 -12.11 -11.77 14.39
N GLY A 197 -12.59 -12.17 13.20
CA GLY A 197 -12.98 -11.24 12.14
C GLY A 197 -14.09 -10.29 12.56
N SER A 198 -15.12 -10.81 13.24
CA SER A 198 -16.25 -9.99 13.71
C SER A 198 -15.83 -9.05 14.83
N LEU A 199 -15.06 -9.52 15.81
CA LEU A 199 -14.53 -8.69 16.89
C LEU A 199 -13.61 -7.58 16.37
N ARG A 200 -12.77 -7.87 15.36
CA ARG A 200 -11.93 -6.87 14.69
C ARG A 200 -12.76 -5.79 14.00
N ALA A 201 -13.82 -6.18 13.28
CA ALA A 201 -14.70 -5.22 12.62
C ALA A 201 -15.45 -4.34 13.64
N LEU A 202 -15.98 -4.94 14.70
CA LEU A 202 -16.67 -4.25 15.79
C LEU A 202 -15.76 -3.32 16.59
N LEU A 203 -14.52 -3.74 16.87
CA LEU A 203 -13.51 -2.90 17.52
C LEU A 203 -13.22 -1.65 16.70
N ASN A 204 -12.99 -1.79 15.38
CA ASN A 204 -12.73 -0.66 14.50
C ASN A 204 -13.92 0.32 14.42
N ASP A 205 -15.17 -0.18 14.33
CA ASP A 205 -16.38 0.66 14.38
C ASP A 205 -16.48 1.43 15.71
N ALA A 206 -16.29 0.73 16.83
CA ALA A 206 -16.37 1.32 18.16
C ALA A 206 -15.32 2.43 18.35
N ILE A 207 -14.08 2.21 17.87
CA ILE A 207 -13.03 3.22 17.86
C ILE A 207 -13.42 4.43 17.01
N GLN A 208 -13.91 4.22 15.79
CA GLN A 208 -14.30 5.29 14.88
C GLN A 208 -15.43 6.16 15.46
N ARG A 209 -16.38 5.53 16.16
CA ARG A 209 -17.51 6.20 16.82
C ARG A 209 -17.17 6.75 18.20
N SER A 210 -15.92 6.61 18.65
CA SER A 210 -15.49 6.99 20.01
C SER A 210 -16.29 6.31 21.13
N ASN A 211 -16.85 5.13 20.88
CA ASN A 211 -17.47 4.30 21.91
C ASN A 211 -16.40 3.47 22.62
N LEU A 212 -15.71 4.11 23.57
CA LEU A 212 -14.54 3.56 24.25
C LEU A 212 -14.86 2.32 25.09
N GLU A 213 -16.05 2.24 25.69
CA GLU A 213 -16.48 1.10 26.48
C GLU A 213 -16.65 -0.16 25.60
N ALA A 214 -17.38 -0.02 24.49
CA ALA A 214 -17.56 -1.13 23.55
C ALA A 214 -16.21 -1.54 22.92
N ALA A 215 -15.37 -0.56 22.56
CA ALA A 215 -14.04 -0.83 22.02
C ALA A 215 -13.16 -1.60 23.02
N ASP A 216 -13.16 -1.22 24.30
CA ASP A 216 -12.42 -1.92 25.35
C ASP A 216 -12.88 -3.37 25.51
N ARG A 217 -14.19 -3.60 25.53
CA ARG A 217 -14.78 -4.94 25.57
C ARG A 217 -14.33 -5.78 24.37
N PHE A 218 -14.49 -5.27 23.15
CA PHE A 218 -14.13 -6.01 21.94
C PHE A 218 -12.62 -6.28 21.82
N ALA A 219 -11.76 -5.35 22.26
CA ALA A 219 -10.32 -5.55 22.31
C ALA A 219 -9.93 -6.68 23.25
N GLN A 220 -10.52 -6.73 24.46
CA GLN A 220 -10.28 -7.82 25.40
C GLN A 220 -10.77 -9.17 24.85
N GLU A 221 -11.97 -9.22 24.26
CA GLU A 221 -12.50 -10.44 23.66
C GLU A 221 -11.66 -10.94 22.48
N LEU A 222 -11.13 -10.03 21.66
CA LEU A 222 -10.27 -10.35 20.51
C LEU A 222 -8.95 -10.97 20.99
N GLN A 223 -8.35 -10.44 22.04
CA GLN A 223 -7.11 -10.98 22.63
C GLN A 223 -7.25 -12.35 23.28
N LEU A 224 -8.49 -12.76 23.58
CA LEU A 224 -8.82 -14.08 24.11
C LEU A 224 -9.23 -15.06 23.01
N SER A 225 -9.33 -14.60 21.75
CA SER A 225 -9.71 -15.44 20.62
C SER A 225 -8.57 -16.38 20.23
N PRO A 226 -8.84 -17.68 19.98
CA PRO A 226 -7.83 -18.61 19.46
C PRO A 226 -7.29 -18.24 18.07
N GLN A 227 -8.03 -17.43 17.31
CA GLN A 227 -7.69 -16.98 15.96
C GLN A 227 -7.07 -15.58 15.94
N VAL A 228 -6.61 -15.06 17.09
CA VAL A 228 -5.94 -13.75 17.18
C VAL A 228 -4.66 -13.77 16.34
N THR A 229 -4.48 -12.74 15.54
CA THR A 229 -3.27 -12.53 14.74
C THR A 229 -2.38 -11.49 15.40
N PHE A 230 -1.10 -11.45 15.04
CA PHE A 230 -0.21 -10.40 15.56
C PHE A 230 -0.66 -8.98 15.14
N SER A 231 -1.30 -8.85 13.97
CA SER A 231 -1.92 -7.58 13.55
C SER A 231 -3.07 -7.15 14.46
N ASP A 232 -3.81 -8.09 15.07
CA ASP A 232 -4.83 -7.78 16.07
C ASP A 232 -4.23 -7.26 17.38
N ASP A 233 -3.09 -7.80 17.78
CA ASP A 233 -2.34 -7.30 18.95
C ASP A 233 -1.87 -5.85 18.73
N LEU A 234 -1.33 -5.54 17.55
CA LEU A 234 -0.95 -4.17 17.19
C LEU A 234 -2.16 -3.21 17.16
N LEU A 235 -3.31 -3.67 16.64
CA LEU A 235 -4.56 -2.89 16.67
C LEU A 235 -4.98 -2.58 18.12
N CYS A 236 -4.90 -3.57 19.01
CA CYS A 236 -5.22 -3.37 20.42
C CYS A 236 -4.23 -2.43 21.13
N LEU A 237 -2.93 -2.51 20.81
CA LEU A 237 -1.93 -1.58 21.31
C LEU A 237 -2.22 -0.14 20.87
N ASP A 238 -2.56 0.08 19.59
CA ASP A 238 -2.92 1.40 19.07
C ASP A 238 -4.16 1.98 19.75
N PHE A 239 -5.14 1.13 20.05
CA PHE A 239 -6.32 1.52 20.82
C PHE A 239 -5.95 1.90 22.26
N TYR A 240 -5.27 1.03 23.01
CA TYR A 240 -4.92 1.29 24.41
C TYR A 240 -3.97 2.47 24.57
N LYS A 241 -3.10 2.74 23.59
CA LYS A 241 -2.27 3.94 23.59
C LYS A 241 -3.09 5.23 23.74
N LYS A 242 -4.29 5.29 23.16
CA LYS A 242 -5.17 6.45 23.24
C LYS A 242 -6.07 6.44 24.48
N LEU A 243 -6.38 5.25 25.00
CA LEU A 243 -7.34 5.05 26.08
C LEU A 243 -6.69 5.02 27.47
N ASP A 244 -5.71 4.13 27.67
CA ASP A 244 -5.20 3.75 28.99
C ASP A 244 -3.75 3.28 28.90
N GLN A 245 -2.84 4.08 29.49
CA GLN A 245 -1.40 3.81 29.49
C GLN A 245 -1.02 2.55 30.30
N LYS A 246 -1.78 2.21 31.34
CA LYS A 246 -1.51 1.02 32.16
C LYS A 246 -1.88 -0.24 31.38
N LYS A 247 -3.07 -0.28 30.76
CA LYS A 247 -3.48 -1.39 29.88
C LYS A 247 -2.52 -1.54 28.70
N LEU A 248 -2.07 -0.43 28.12
CA LEU A 248 -1.04 -0.45 27.08
C LEU A 248 0.24 -1.15 27.56
N ALA A 249 0.77 -0.75 28.71
CA ALA A 249 2.01 -1.32 29.24
C ALA A 249 1.86 -2.83 29.52
N THR A 250 0.74 -3.24 30.13
CA THR A 250 0.44 -4.65 30.39
C THR A 250 0.35 -5.46 29.10
N LEU A 251 -0.36 -4.96 28.09
CA LEU A 251 -0.46 -5.64 26.80
C LEU A 251 0.89 -5.71 26.11
N LEU A 252 1.66 -4.62 26.09
CA LEU A 252 2.97 -4.57 25.45
C LEU A 252 3.92 -5.65 26.01
N GLU A 253 3.97 -5.81 27.33
CA GLU A 253 4.78 -6.88 27.95
C GLU A 253 4.25 -8.29 27.62
N LYS A 254 2.94 -8.47 27.48
CA LYS A 254 2.33 -9.74 27.06
C LYS A 254 2.70 -10.11 25.62
N VAL A 255 2.72 -9.15 24.69
CA VAL A 255 2.92 -9.42 23.25
C VAL A 255 4.40 -9.54 22.86
N LYS A 256 5.33 -8.92 23.60
CA LYS A 256 6.78 -9.04 23.35
C LYS A 256 7.27 -10.49 23.16
N PRO A 257 6.99 -11.45 24.06
CA PRO A 257 7.44 -12.83 23.87
C PRO A 257 6.76 -13.54 22.69
N VAL A 258 5.56 -13.11 22.28
CA VAL A 258 4.87 -13.63 21.09
C VAL A 258 5.59 -13.12 19.84
N ALA A 259 5.81 -11.80 19.75
CA ALA A 259 6.51 -11.17 18.65
C ALA A 259 7.91 -11.73 18.44
N ALA A 260 8.62 -12.07 19.53
CA ALA A 260 9.97 -12.62 19.44
C ALA A 260 10.05 -14.04 18.83
N ARG A 261 8.93 -14.70 18.53
CA ARG A 261 8.91 -16.04 17.90
C ARG A 261 9.17 -15.97 16.40
N GLU A 262 8.58 -14.99 15.72
CA GLU A 262 8.66 -14.81 14.27
C GLU A 262 9.41 -13.52 13.92
N PRO A 263 10.37 -13.55 12.97
CA PRO A 263 11.14 -12.36 12.60
C PRO A 263 10.28 -11.16 12.15
N ASP A 264 9.22 -11.42 11.39
CA ASP A 264 8.31 -10.38 10.89
C ASP A 264 7.52 -9.71 12.01
N ASP A 265 6.97 -10.49 12.96
CA ASP A 265 6.24 -9.96 14.11
C ASP A 265 7.16 -9.18 15.05
N LEU A 266 8.40 -9.66 15.25
CA LEU A 266 9.43 -8.96 16.01
C LEU A 266 9.70 -7.57 15.42
N ALA A 267 9.93 -7.51 14.10
CA ALA A 267 10.15 -6.25 13.42
C ALA A 267 8.88 -5.36 13.45
N ALA A 268 7.70 -5.93 13.24
CA ALA A 268 6.45 -5.18 13.29
C ALA A 268 6.23 -4.53 14.67
N LEU A 269 6.53 -5.23 15.76
CA LEU A 269 6.46 -4.65 17.11
C LEU A 269 7.50 -3.57 17.34
N MET A 270 8.76 -3.80 16.94
CA MET A 270 9.82 -2.81 17.09
C MET A 270 9.53 -1.54 16.28
N GLY A 271 9.07 -1.69 15.04
CA GLY A 271 8.66 -0.59 14.18
C GLY A 271 7.46 0.18 14.75
N TRP A 272 6.45 -0.54 15.27
CA TRP A 272 5.34 0.08 16.00
C TRP A 272 5.83 0.86 17.22
N MET A 273 6.73 0.29 18.03
CA MET A 273 7.32 0.98 19.19
C MET A 273 8.10 2.24 18.77
N ASN A 274 8.91 2.17 17.72
CA ASN A 274 9.65 3.31 17.16
C ASN A 274 8.71 4.43 16.70
N ALA A 275 7.68 4.10 15.91
CA ALA A 275 6.69 5.06 15.43
C ALA A 275 5.94 5.76 16.57
N ASN A 276 5.82 5.09 17.72
CA ASN A 276 5.15 5.58 18.91
C ASN A 276 6.09 6.20 19.97
N GLY A 277 7.35 6.48 19.61
CA GLY A 277 8.31 7.19 20.46
C GLY A 277 8.96 6.32 21.55
N MET A 278 8.80 5.01 21.48
CA MET A 278 9.36 4.03 22.41
C MET A 278 10.71 3.45 21.95
N SER A 279 11.48 4.19 21.14
CA SER A 279 12.77 3.71 20.62
C SER A 279 13.79 3.37 21.72
N ALA A 280 13.69 3.99 22.90
CA ALA A 280 14.56 3.62 24.03
C ALA A 280 14.20 2.24 24.59
N ASP A 281 12.91 1.90 24.61
CA ASP A 281 12.42 0.58 25.03
C ASP A 281 12.82 -0.50 24.02
N VAL A 282 12.80 -0.19 22.71
CA VAL A 282 13.32 -1.09 21.66
C VAL A 282 14.79 -1.43 21.94
N LEU A 283 15.63 -0.42 22.20
CA LEU A 283 17.06 -0.64 22.48
C LEU A 283 17.30 -1.42 23.79
N ARG A 284 16.49 -1.20 24.83
CA ARG A 284 16.56 -2.02 26.06
C ARG A 284 16.07 -3.45 25.84
N TRP A 285 15.08 -3.64 24.98
CA TRP A 285 14.50 -4.95 24.71
C TRP A 285 15.42 -5.80 23.84
N MET A 286 16.05 -5.22 22.81
CA MET A 286 17.01 -5.96 21.97
C MET A 286 18.19 -6.51 22.77
N GLU A 287 18.63 -5.82 23.83
CA GLU A 287 19.73 -6.28 24.70
C GLU A 287 19.36 -7.56 25.48
N LYS A 288 18.06 -7.89 25.58
CA LYS A 288 17.56 -9.11 26.23
C LYS A 288 17.26 -10.24 25.24
N LEU A 289 17.33 -9.99 23.93
CA LEU A 289 17.06 -10.97 22.89
C LEU A 289 18.35 -11.62 22.39
N PRO A 290 18.30 -12.87 21.90
CA PRO A 290 19.43 -13.47 21.20
C PRO A 290 19.87 -12.59 20.01
N PRO A 291 21.18 -12.34 19.83
CA PRO A 291 21.69 -11.50 18.74
C PRO A 291 21.22 -11.95 17.37
N GLU A 292 21.04 -13.26 17.16
CA GLU A 292 20.63 -13.87 15.89
C GLU A 292 19.24 -13.39 15.45
N LYS A 293 18.36 -13.06 16.41
CA LYS A 293 17.01 -12.55 16.12
C LYS A 293 16.98 -11.08 15.71
N THR A 294 18.02 -10.33 16.05
CA THR A 294 18.04 -8.86 15.86
C THR A 294 19.06 -8.41 14.84
N SER A 295 20.11 -9.19 14.57
CA SER A 295 21.25 -8.78 13.74
C SER A 295 20.99 -8.82 12.22
N SER A 296 19.92 -9.48 11.80
CA SER A 296 19.50 -9.57 10.39
C SER A 296 18.13 -8.91 10.17
N PRO A 297 17.84 -8.40 8.96
CA PRO A 297 16.50 -7.95 8.60
C PRO A 297 15.44 -9.04 8.77
N PRO A 298 14.17 -8.67 9.07
CA PRO A 298 13.66 -7.30 9.13
C PRO A 298 13.98 -6.57 10.45
N ALA A 299 14.25 -7.28 11.56
CA ALA A 299 14.46 -6.68 12.88
C ALA A 299 15.66 -5.72 12.94
N ALA A 300 16.75 -6.02 12.22
CA ALA A 300 17.95 -5.17 12.19
C ALA A 300 17.68 -3.74 11.70
N ILE A 301 16.70 -3.57 10.82
CA ILE A 301 16.30 -2.28 10.27
C ILE A 301 15.62 -1.43 11.35
N GLU A 302 14.76 -2.05 12.16
CA GLU A 302 14.03 -1.37 13.23
C GLU A 302 14.94 -1.01 14.41
N VAL A 303 15.95 -1.84 14.69
CA VAL A 303 17.02 -1.50 15.63
C VAL A 303 17.84 -0.29 15.13
N ALA A 304 18.17 -0.26 13.83
CA ALA A 304 18.87 0.88 13.24
C ALA A 304 18.02 2.16 13.31
N ASP A 305 16.71 2.07 13.06
CA ASP A 305 15.79 3.20 13.23
C ASP A 305 15.74 3.66 14.70
N ALA A 306 15.73 2.73 15.65
CA ALA A 306 15.73 3.06 17.08
C ALA A 306 17.00 3.81 17.49
N PHE A 307 18.18 3.38 17.02
CA PHE A 307 19.43 4.13 17.26
C PHE A 307 19.40 5.52 16.63
N SER A 308 18.88 5.65 15.40
CA SER A 308 18.72 6.92 14.70
C SER A 308 17.79 7.87 15.45
N ALA A 309 16.63 7.39 15.90
CA ALA A 309 15.65 8.15 16.68
C ALA A 309 16.23 8.65 18.01
N GLN A 310 17.05 7.82 18.67
CA GLN A 310 17.78 8.18 19.89
C GLN A 310 19.06 8.99 19.65
N LYS A 311 19.40 9.29 18.39
CA LYS A 311 20.62 9.99 17.98
C LYS A 311 21.90 9.33 18.50
N ASN A 312 21.87 8.00 18.66
CA ASN A 312 23.02 7.22 19.11
C ASN A 312 23.90 6.83 17.92
N TRP A 313 24.53 7.83 17.30
CA TRP A 313 25.26 7.67 16.04
C TRP A 313 26.45 6.70 16.14
N ALA A 314 27.11 6.65 17.29
CA ALA A 314 28.22 5.73 17.52
C ALA A 314 27.76 4.26 17.52
N ARG A 315 26.65 3.95 18.21
CA ARG A 315 26.07 2.60 18.18
C ARG A 315 25.47 2.28 16.81
N LEU A 316 24.78 3.22 16.16
CA LEU A 316 24.26 3.02 14.80
C LEU A 316 25.35 2.65 13.79
N ARG A 317 26.50 3.34 13.85
CA ARG A 317 27.66 3.02 13.00
C ARG A 317 28.21 1.62 13.27
N ARG A 318 28.32 1.22 14.54
CA ARG A 318 28.80 -0.12 14.90
C ARG A 318 27.83 -1.19 14.43
N TRP A 319 26.54 -0.95 14.62
CA TRP A 319 25.46 -1.83 14.20
C TRP A 319 25.47 -2.07 12.69
N THR A 320 25.55 -0.99 11.90
CA THR A 320 25.57 -1.05 10.44
C THR A 320 26.91 -1.48 9.84
N LYS A 321 27.97 -1.70 10.64
CA LYS A 321 29.23 -2.27 10.15
C LYS A 321 29.21 -3.79 10.03
N GLY A 322 28.35 -4.46 10.80
CA GLY A 322 28.23 -5.92 10.80
C GLY A 322 26.90 -6.41 10.22
N GLY A 323 26.81 -7.72 10.01
CA GLY A 323 25.63 -8.41 9.50
C GLY A 323 25.53 -8.42 7.97
N ASP A 324 24.85 -9.43 7.45
CA ASP A 324 24.40 -9.49 6.07
C ASP A 324 22.93 -9.04 6.03
N TRP A 325 22.64 -7.97 5.30
CA TRP A 325 21.29 -7.43 5.16
C TRP A 325 20.60 -7.91 3.88
N GLY A 326 21.25 -8.74 3.06
CA GLY A 326 20.70 -9.31 1.83
C GLY A 326 20.03 -8.24 0.96
N GLU A 327 18.76 -8.48 0.61
CA GLU A 327 17.96 -7.54 -0.21
C GLU A 327 17.76 -6.15 0.42
N SER A 328 18.02 -5.99 1.73
CA SER A 328 17.93 -4.73 2.47
C SER A 328 19.27 -4.01 2.64
N GLU A 329 20.32 -4.45 1.93
CA GLU A 329 21.66 -3.87 2.03
C GLU A 329 21.70 -2.36 1.76
N TYR A 330 20.89 -1.86 0.82
CA TYR A 330 20.74 -0.43 0.55
C TYR A 330 20.34 0.39 1.80
N LEU A 331 19.55 -0.19 2.71
CA LEU A 331 19.17 0.47 3.96
C LEU A 331 20.34 0.52 4.94
N ARG A 332 21.14 -0.55 5.00
CA ARG A 332 22.34 -0.59 5.85
C ARG A 332 23.30 0.52 5.46
N LEU A 333 23.55 0.67 4.15
CA LEU A 333 24.36 1.73 3.57
C LEU A 333 23.77 3.12 3.87
N ALA A 334 22.46 3.31 3.68
CA ALA A 334 21.78 4.57 3.96
C ALA A 334 21.87 4.97 5.45
N TYR A 335 21.67 4.03 6.38
CA TYR A 335 21.83 4.30 7.81
C TYR A 335 23.28 4.62 8.18
N GLN A 336 24.25 3.94 7.55
CA GLN A 336 25.67 4.21 7.79
C GLN A 336 26.07 5.60 7.28
N ALA A 337 25.64 5.97 6.07
CA ALA A 337 25.81 7.30 5.50
C ALA A 337 25.21 8.37 6.42
N TYR A 338 23.96 8.18 6.82
CA TYR A 338 23.25 9.13 7.68
C TYR A 338 23.95 9.31 9.04
N ALA A 339 24.39 8.22 9.68
CA ALA A 339 25.09 8.29 10.96
C ALA A 339 26.41 9.08 10.87
N ARG A 340 27.17 8.92 9.78
CA ARG A 340 28.41 9.69 9.53
C ARG A 340 28.12 11.16 9.28
N GLN A 341 27.10 11.44 8.47
CA GLN A 341 26.64 12.80 8.18
C GLN A 341 26.24 13.55 9.47
N GLN A 342 25.46 12.92 10.35
CA GLN A 342 25.03 13.52 11.62
C GLN A 342 26.17 13.67 12.63
N SER A 343 27.17 12.79 12.57
CA SER A 343 28.38 12.86 13.41
C SER A 343 29.39 13.92 12.94
N ARG A 344 29.15 14.57 11.77
CA ARG A 344 30.08 15.50 11.11
C ARG A 344 31.47 14.91 10.89
N GLN A 345 31.54 13.60 10.66
CA GLN A 345 32.77 12.86 10.35
C GLN A 345 32.71 12.36 8.91
N GLU A 346 33.86 12.35 8.22
CA GLU A 346 34.07 11.65 6.95
C GLU A 346 32.97 11.93 5.91
N TRP A 347 32.72 13.22 5.62
CA TRP A 347 31.64 13.65 4.72
C TRP A 347 31.71 12.99 3.33
N THR A 348 32.91 12.83 2.78
CA THR A 348 33.13 12.17 1.49
C THR A 348 32.75 10.69 1.49
N GLU A 349 33.04 9.98 2.59
CA GLU A 349 32.61 8.58 2.75
C GLU A 349 31.09 8.50 2.92
N ALA A 350 30.49 9.44 3.65
CA ALA A 350 29.04 9.52 3.81
C ALA A 350 28.32 9.73 2.46
N GLU A 351 28.83 10.61 1.60
CA GLU A 351 28.30 10.81 0.24
C GLU A 351 28.46 9.54 -0.61
N SER A 352 29.63 8.88 -0.57
CA SER A 352 29.86 7.63 -1.30
C SER A 352 28.87 6.54 -0.88
N LEU A 353 28.71 6.32 0.43
CA LEU A 353 27.79 5.32 0.97
C LEU A 353 26.33 5.61 0.60
N TRP A 354 25.93 6.88 0.54
CA TRP A 354 24.61 7.26 0.09
C TRP A 354 24.40 6.93 -1.40
N HIS A 355 25.38 7.23 -2.25
CA HIS A 355 25.32 6.86 -3.66
C HIS A 355 25.30 5.34 -3.87
N ASP A 356 26.01 4.57 -3.05
CA ASP A 356 25.95 3.11 -3.08
C ASP A 356 24.56 2.59 -2.71
N ALA A 357 23.92 3.20 -1.70
CA ALA A 357 22.54 2.91 -1.34
C ALA A 357 21.57 3.22 -2.50
N GLU A 358 21.73 4.37 -3.17
CA GLU A 358 20.90 4.75 -4.31
C GLU A 358 21.04 3.77 -5.48
N ARG A 359 22.28 3.36 -5.81
CA ARG A 359 22.56 2.38 -6.87
C ARG A 359 21.95 1.02 -6.57
N ALA A 360 21.99 0.58 -5.31
CA ALA A 360 21.40 -0.67 -4.87
C ALA A 360 19.86 -0.71 -4.93
N CYS A 361 19.21 0.45 -5.11
CA CYS A 361 17.77 0.56 -5.32
C CYS A 361 17.37 0.65 -6.80
N GLU A 362 18.31 0.88 -7.72
CA GLU A 362 17.98 1.06 -9.14
C GLU A 362 17.18 -0.14 -9.66
N GLU A 363 16.17 0.14 -10.50
CA GLU A 363 15.27 -0.85 -11.11
C GLU A 363 14.32 -1.59 -10.13
N ASN A 364 14.34 -1.25 -8.83
CA ASN A 364 13.39 -1.77 -7.85
C ASN A 364 12.56 -0.65 -7.20
N SER A 365 11.34 -0.44 -7.71
CA SER A 365 10.44 0.63 -7.27
C SER A 365 10.17 0.62 -5.76
N GLU A 366 10.01 -0.56 -5.13
CA GLU A 366 9.74 -0.65 -3.70
C GLU A 366 10.92 -0.16 -2.85
N ARG A 367 12.15 -0.49 -3.25
CA ARG A 367 13.37 -0.01 -2.58
C ARG A 367 13.54 1.48 -2.73
N GLU A 368 13.31 2.01 -3.93
CA GLU A 368 13.37 3.45 -4.18
C GLU A 368 12.38 4.22 -3.31
N ILE A 369 11.12 3.76 -3.24
CA ILE A 369 10.09 4.37 -2.37
C ILE A 369 10.54 4.34 -0.91
N ARG A 370 11.04 3.20 -0.42
CA ARG A 370 11.47 3.06 0.98
C ARG A 370 12.66 3.98 1.30
N LEU A 371 13.64 4.07 0.41
CA LEU A 371 14.77 4.98 0.58
C LEU A 371 14.34 6.46 0.49
N ALA A 372 13.41 6.80 -0.40
CA ALA A 372 12.85 8.15 -0.54
C ALA A 372 12.11 8.61 0.72
N ARG A 373 11.31 7.71 1.32
CA ARG A 373 10.65 7.94 2.62
C ARG A 373 11.66 8.19 3.73
N LEU A 374 12.77 7.42 3.78
CA LEU A 374 13.84 7.65 4.76
C LEU A 374 14.55 9.00 4.56
N ALA A 375 14.93 9.34 3.33
CA ALA A 375 15.52 10.64 3.02
C ALA A 375 14.61 11.79 3.44
N SER A 376 13.31 11.65 3.20
CA SER A 376 12.29 12.62 3.60
C SER A 376 12.15 12.71 5.13
N LYS A 377 12.09 11.56 5.83
CA LYS A 377 12.05 11.48 7.30
C LYS A 377 13.28 12.14 7.94
N TRP A 378 14.45 11.95 7.35
CA TRP A 378 15.72 12.50 7.79
C TRP A 378 15.97 13.95 7.36
N LYS A 379 15.02 14.55 6.63
CA LYS A 379 15.10 15.92 6.12
C LYS A 379 16.33 16.15 5.25
N LEU A 380 16.56 15.23 4.32
CA LEU A 380 17.60 15.27 3.29
C LEU A 380 16.96 15.64 1.95
N PRO A 381 16.64 16.94 1.70
CA PRO A 381 15.78 17.33 0.59
C PRO A 381 16.36 17.02 -0.80
N ALA A 382 17.67 17.15 -0.99
CA ALA A 382 18.31 16.87 -2.28
C ALA A 382 18.24 15.37 -2.62
N GLN A 383 18.56 14.52 -1.63
CA GLN A 383 18.47 13.08 -1.74
C GLN A 383 17.02 12.61 -1.95
N ALA A 384 16.09 13.17 -1.17
CA ALA A 384 14.67 12.86 -1.29
C ALA A 384 14.10 13.28 -2.66
N GLU A 385 14.43 14.47 -3.14
CA GLU A 385 14.00 14.96 -4.45
C GLU A 385 14.45 14.02 -5.57
N GLN A 386 15.73 13.63 -5.59
CA GLN A 386 16.26 12.73 -6.61
C GLN A 386 15.52 11.39 -6.65
N LEU A 387 15.26 10.80 -5.49
CA LEU A 387 14.54 9.54 -5.38
C LEU A 387 13.08 9.69 -5.79
N TRP A 388 12.38 10.72 -5.31
CA TRP A 388 10.98 10.94 -5.67
C TRP A 388 10.78 11.25 -7.16
N LEU A 389 11.75 11.91 -7.82
CA LEU A 389 11.72 12.10 -9.27
C LEU A 389 11.77 10.76 -10.01
N ARG A 390 12.55 9.78 -9.54
CA ARG A 390 12.59 8.43 -10.14
C ARG A 390 11.28 7.68 -9.88
N VAL A 391 10.82 7.64 -8.64
CA VAL A 391 9.55 7.01 -8.24
C VAL A 391 8.35 7.57 -9.03
N ALA A 392 8.34 8.87 -9.36
CA ALA A 392 7.24 9.50 -10.10
C ALA A 392 6.98 8.92 -11.51
N HIS A 393 7.93 8.17 -12.08
CA HIS A 393 7.76 7.53 -13.39
C HIS A 393 6.75 6.37 -13.32
N ASP A 394 6.74 5.61 -12.23
CA ASP A 394 5.84 4.48 -12.03
C ASP A 394 4.41 4.97 -11.74
N PRO A 395 3.40 4.62 -12.57
CA PRO A 395 2.01 5.03 -12.35
C PRO A 395 1.45 4.69 -10.96
N LEU A 396 1.87 3.57 -10.36
CA LEU A 396 1.33 3.11 -9.07
C LEU A 396 1.80 3.95 -7.88
N SER A 397 3.02 4.48 -7.95
CA SER A 397 3.66 5.26 -6.88
C SER A 397 3.75 6.77 -7.20
N ARG A 398 3.37 7.18 -8.42
CA ARG A 398 3.42 8.56 -8.89
C ARG A 398 2.76 9.55 -7.96
N ARG A 399 1.57 9.22 -7.43
CA ARG A 399 0.84 10.17 -6.59
C ARG A 399 1.63 10.54 -5.33
N GLU A 400 2.10 9.54 -4.60
CA GLU A 400 2.91 9.77 -3.40
C GLU A 400 4.19 10.55 -3.73
N ALA A 401 4.85 10.21 -4.83
CA ALA A 401 6.07 10.91 -5.25
C ALA A 401 5.82 12.39 -5.55
N LEU A 402 4.76 12.70 -6.30
CA LEU A 402 4.40 14.08 -6.63
C LEU A 402 3.98 14.88 -5.40
N ASP A 403 3.25 14.29 -4.45
CA ASP A 403 2.89 14.95 -3.19
C ASP A 403 4.14 15.31 -2.37
N ASN A 404 5.14 14.42 -2.31
CA ASN A 404 6.40 14.69 -1.62
C ASN A 404 7.26 15.73 -2.36
N LEU A 405 7.33 15.68 -3.69
CA LEU A 405 8.01 16.70 -4.51
C LEU A 405 7.37 18.07 -4.34
N PHE A 406 6.03 18.14 -4.31
CA PHE A 406 5.29 19.37 -4.08
C PHE A 406 5.67 19.97 -2.72
N ALA A 407 5.72 19.16 -1.66
CA ALA A 407 6.17 19.60 -0.35
C ALA A 407 7.63 20.11 -0.34
N ILE A 408 8.54 19.43 -1.03
CA ILE A 408 9.95 19.85 -1.16
C ILE A 408 10.05 21.21 -1.88
N TYR A 409 9.43 21.34 -3.04
CA TYR A 409 9.49 22.58 -3.83
C TYR A 409 8.81 23.76 -3.14
N ARG A 410 7.71 23.50 -2.43
CA ARG A 410 7.05 24.51 -1.61
C ARG A 410 7.94 24.97 -0.45
N ALA A 411 8.60 24.05 0.25
CA ALA A 411 9.49 24.40 1.37
C ALA A 411 10.73 25.20 0.91
N ASN A 412 11.22 24.92 -0.31
CA ASN A 412 12.39 25.58 -0.88
C ASN A 412 12.05 26.85 -1.69
N ASN A 413 10.77 27.22 -1.81
CA ASN A 413 10.28 28.30 -2.69
C ASN A 413 10.70 28.12 -4.17
N ASP A 414 10.81 26.89 -4.64
CA ASP A 414 11.09 26.57 -6.05
C ASP A 414 9.80 26.65 -6.88
N LEU A 415 9.37 27.87 -7.16
CA LEU A 415 8.11 28.15 -7.86
C LEU A 415 8.01 27.48 -9.25
N PRO A 416 9.06 27.44 -10.09
CA PRO A 416 9.00 26.72 -11.36
C PRO A 416 8.67 25.24 -11.23
N ASN A 417 9.36 24.53 -10.33
CA ASN A 417 9.12 23.09 -10.14
C ASN A 417 7.83 22.84 -9.38
N LEU A 418 7.48 23.68 -8.41
CA LEU A 418 6.19 23.63 -7.72
C LEU A 418 5.00 23.71 -8.70
N TYR A 419 5.07 24.63 -9.67
CA TYR A 419 4.06 24.74 -10.72
C TYR A 419 3.97 23.48 -11.59
N LEU A 420 5.11 22.93 -12.03
CA LEU A 420 5.14 21.73 -12.86
C LEU A 420 4.60 20.50 -12.11
N THR A 421 4.92 20.35 -10.82
CA THR A 421 4.40 19.28 -9.98
C THR A 421 2.90 19.43 -9.76
N ALA A 422 2.40 20.65 -9.50
CA ALA A 422 0.97 20.93 -9.35
C ALA A 422 0.19 20.61 -10.64
N MET A 423 0.73 21.00 -11.80
CA MET A 423 0.17 20.69 -13.11
C MET A 423 0.09 19.17 -13.30
N ARG A 424 1.17 18.44 -12.99
CA ARG A 424 1.19 16.98 -13.14
C ARG A 424 0.23 16.28 -12.20
N LEU A 425 0.11 16.74 -10.96
CA LEU A 425 -0.89 16.25 -10.00
C LEU A 425 -2.31 16.42 -10.54
N HIS A 426 -2.63 17.59 -11.11
CA HIS A 426 -3.93 17.85 -11.71
C HIS A 426 -4.20 16.95 -12.93
N GLU A 427 -3.22 16.79 -13.84
CA GLU A 427 -3.35 15.89 -15.00
C GLU A 427 -3.65 14.44 -14.60
N THR A 428 -3.10 13.98 -13.48
CA THR A 428 -3.32 12.60 -12.98
C THR A 428 -4.55 12.45 -12.09
N SER A 429 -5.13 13.55 -11.63
CA SER A 429 -6.29 13.61 -10.73
C SER A 429 -7.23 14.76 -11.14
N PRO A 430 -7.83 14.70 -12.36
CA PRO A 430 -8.63 15.81 -12.87
C PRO A 430 -9.88 16.10 -12.03
N ASP A 431 -10.43 15.07 -11.37
CA ASP A 431 -11.65 15.14 -10.56
C ASP A 431 -11.41 15.59 -9.10
N GLU A 432 -10.17 15.97 -8.73
CA GLU A 432 -9.85 16.47 -7.40
C GLU A 432 -9.83 18.02 -7.37
N PRO A 433 -10.90 18.69 -6.89
CA PRO A 433 -11.04 20.14 -7.01
C PRO A 433 -9.96 20.92 -6.24
N LEU A 434 -9.45 20.38 -5.13
CA LEU A 434 -8.40 21.04 -4.34
C LEU A 434 -7.06 21.12 -5.09
N ILE A 435 -6.74 20.09 -5.89
CA ILE A 435 -5.52 20.06 -6.70
C ILE A 435 -5.67 20.98 -7.90
N ALA A 436 -6.84 20.92 -8.55
CA ALA A 436 -7.21 21.83 -9.63
C ALA A 436 -7.07 23.30 -9.19
N ALA A 437 -7.61 23.65 -8.01
CA ALA A 437 -7.48 24.98 -7.45
C ALA A 437 -6.03 25.40 -7.17
N GLU A 438 -5.19 24.50 -6.66
CA GLU A 438 -3.78 24.80 -6.38
C GLU A 438 -2.97 24.99 -7.68
N TYR A 439 -3.19 24.16 -8.69
CA TYR A 439 -2.60 24.34 -10.03
C TYR A 439 -3.05 25.66 -10.65
N ALA A 440 -4.36 25.94 -10.65
CA ALA A 440 -4.94 27.17 -11.18
C ALA A 440 -4.35 28.41 -10.51
N ARG A 441 -4.24 28.38 -9.17
CA ARG A 441 -3.63 29.46 -8.40
C ARG A 441 -2.19 29.73 -8.82
N LEU A 442 -1.36 28.69 -8.93
CA LEU A 442 0.03 28.83 -9.36
C LEU A 442 0.13 29.30 -10.82
N SER A 443 -0.73 28.81 -11.70
CA SER A 443 -0.85 29.26 -13.09
C SER A 443 -1.12 30.77 -13.18
N LEU A 444 -2.10 31.27 -12.41
CA LEU A 444 -2.51 32.67 -12.42
C LEU A 444 -1.46 33.59 -11.79
N LEU A 445 -0.87 33.18 -10.65
CA LEU A 445 0.14 33.96 -9.94
C LEU A 445 1.46 34.06 -10.71
N LEU A 446 1.86 32.99 -11.41
CA LEU A 446 3.11 32.94 -12.15
C LEU A 446 2.98 33.39 -13.61
N ASP A 447 1.77 33.77 -14.04
CA ASP A 447 1.45 34.11 -15.44
C ASP A 447 1.87 33.00 -16.42
N ARG A 448 1.57 31.74 -16.07
CA ARG A 448 1.88 30.55 -16.87
C ARG A 448 0.61 29.81 -17.25
N ASN A 449 0.37 29.67 -18.54
CA ASN A 449 -0.83 29.03 -19.08
C ASN A 449 -2.12 29.62 -18.50
N ARG A 450 -2.22 30.97 -18.50
CA ARG A 450 -3.27 31.71 -17.80
C ARG A 450 -4.69 31.32 -18.20
N ASP A 451 -4.95 31.10 -19.49
CA ASP A 451 -6.28 30.73 -19.97
C ASP A 451 -6.74 29.42 -19.35
N GLU A 452 -5.85 28.44 -19.31
CA GLU A 452 -6.11 27.16 -18.66
C GLU A 452 -6.26 27.32 -17.15
N GLY A 453 -5.40 28.10 -16.50
CA GLY A 453 -5.54 28.41 -15.07
C GLY A 453 -6.88 29.05 -14.72
N ARG A 454 -7.41 29.92 -15.59
CA ARG A 454 -8.76 30.51 -15.42
C ARG A 454 -9.86 29.47 -15.57
N ARG A 455 -9.77 28.61 -16.60
CA ARG A 455 -10.72 27.53 -16.85
C ARG A 455 -10.79 26.59 -15.64
N VAL A 456 -9.63 26.14 -15.17
CA VAL A 456 -9.51 25.21 -14.04
C VAL A 456 -9.93 25.86 -12.71
N ALA A 457 -9.63 27.15 -12.49
CA ALA A 457 -10.10 27.86 -11.29
C ALA A 457 -11.64 27.86 -11.18
N LYS A 458 -12.32 28.12 -12.30
CA LYS A 458 -13.78 28.10 -12.36
C LYS A 458 -14.33 26.70 -12.11
N GLU A 459 -13.79 25.70 -12.80
CA GLU A 459 -14.20 24.29 -12.66
C GLU A 459 -14.05 23.79 -11.21
N ALA A 460 -12.91 24.06 -10.57
CA ALA A 460 -12.67 23.69 -9.18
C ALA A 460 -13.66 24.36 -8.20
N PHE A 461 -14.05 25.62 -8.47
CA PHE A 461 -15.05 26.33 -7.67
C PHE A 461 -16.46 25.82 -7.91
N ASP A 462 -16.83 25.53 -9.15
CA ASP A 462 -18.15 24.97 -9.49
C ASP A 462 -18.34 23.58 -8.84
N GLN A 463 -17.25 22.79 -8.73
CA GLN A 463 -17.26 21.50 -8.05
C GLN A 463 -17.27 21.61 -6.52
N ALA A 464 -16.52 22.55 -5.94
CA ALA A 464 -16.35 22.68 -4.48
C ALA A 464 -16.35 24.16 -4.01
N PRO A 465 -17.51 24.84 -4.06
CA PRO A 465 -17.59 26.29 -3.83
C PRO A 465 -17.34 26.71 -2.38
N THR A 466 -17.49 25.78 -1.43
CA THR A 466 -17.24 26.02 0.01
C THR A 466 -15.80 25.79 0.42
N GLU A 467 -14.97 25.20 -0.45
CA GLU A 467 -13.58 24.90 -0.14
C GLU A 467 -12.70 26.15 -0.30
N PRO A 468 -11.96 26.58 0.75
CA PRO A 468 -11.18 27.82 0.69
C PRO A 468 -10.17 27.89 -0.47
N PRO A 469 -9.42 26.83 -0.83
CA PRO A 469 -8.52 26.88 -1.98
C PRO A 469 -9.23 27.20 -3.30
N CYS A 470 -10.41 26.61 -3.53
CA CYS A 470 -11.22 26.84 -4.72
C CYS A 470 -11.76 28.28 -4.78
N ALA A 471 -12.28 28.78 -3.66
CA ALA A 471 -12.74 30.16 -3.55
C ALA A 471 -11.61 31.18 -3.80
N VAL A 472 -10.40 30.91 -3.29
CA VAL A 472 -9.21 31.76 -3.52
C VAL A 472 -8.77 31.73 -4.97
N ALA A 473 -8.71 30.56 -5.61
CA ALA A 473 -8.39 30.45 -7.04
C ALA A 473 -9.38 31.23 -7.91
N GLN A 474 -10.69 31.12 -7.60
CA GLN A 474 -11.74 31.86 -8.29
C GLN A 474 -11.65 33.37 -8.06
N ALA A 475 -11.34 33.81 -6.84
CA ALA A 475 -11.13 35.21 -6.53
C ALA A 475 -9.93 35.79 -7.29
N LEU A 476 -8.83 35.05 -7.43
CA LEU A 476 -7.66 35.44 -8.22
C LEU A 476 -7.97 35.54 -9.72
N PHE A 477 -8.78 34.62 -10.25
CA PHE A 477 -9.32 34.72 -11.60
C PHE A 477 -10.11 36.01 -11.79
N LEU A 478 -11.06 36.31 -10.89
CA LEU A 478 -11.91 37.50 -10.97
C LEU A 478 -11.13 38.80 -10.79
N ASN A 479 -10.14 38.84 -9.90
CA ASN A 479 -9.33 40.04 -9.64
C ASN A 479 -8.51 40.44 -10.88
N ASN A 480 -7.94 39.46 -11.58
CA ASN A 480 -7.18 39.68 -12.81
C ASN A 480 -8.07 39.99 -14.03
N SER A 481 -9.39 39.87 -13.91
CA SER A 481 -10.36 40.09 -14.99
C SER A 481 -11.19 41.36 -14.78
N HIS A 482 -11.71 41.59 -13.56
CA HIS A 482 -12.54 42.74 -13.18
C HIS A 482 -12.43 43.05 -11.66
N PRO A 483 -11.66 44.07 -11.23
CA PRO A 483 -11.35 44.32 -9.81
C PRO A 483 -12.55 44.70 -8.93
N LYS A 484 -13.70 45.08 -9.52
CA LYS A 484 -14.93 45.44 -8.78
C LYS A 484 -15.71 44.23 -8.24
N ASN A 485 -15.51 43.03 -8.79
CA ASN A 485 -16.24 41.81 -8.39
C ASN A 485 -15.62 41.10 -7.17
N CYS A 486 -14.39 41.47 -6.78
CA CYS A 486 -13.68 40.86 -5.64
C CYS A 486 -14.29 41.15 -4.27
N THR A 487 -14.88 42.33 -4.10
CA THR A 487 -15.39 42.78 -2.78
C THR A 487 -16.59 41.96 -2.31
N ILE A 488 -17.38 41.40 -3.23
CA ILE A 488 -18.64 40.69 -2.94
C ILE A 488 -18.41 39.21 -2.59
N LEU A 489 -17.37 38.57 -3.14
CA LEU A 489 -17.02 37.17 -2.86
C LEU A 489 -16.16 37.03 -1.60
N ALA A 490 -15.20 37.95 -1.38
CA ALA A 490 -14.40 37.98 -0.16
C ALA A 490 -15.25 38.22 1.09
N SER A 491 -16.33 39.00 1.00
CA SER A 491 -17.23 39.28 2.12
C SER A 491 -18.13 38.09 2.51
N ARG A 492 -18.27 37.06 1.65
CA ARG A 492 -19.14 35.90 1.92
C ARG A 492 -18.46 34.73 2.63
N PHE A 493 -17.13 34.66 2.64
CA PHE A 493 -16.38 33.51 3.16
C PHE A 493 -15.29 33.84 4.20
N ILE A 494 -15.07 35.12 4.49
CA ILE A 494 -14.06 35.56 5.46
C ILE A 494 -14.75 35.94 6.77
N SER A 495 -14.58 35.11 7.80
CA SER A 495 -14.86 35.50 9.19
C SER A 495 -14.01 36.72 9.57
N PRO A 496 -14.49 37.66 10.42
CA PRO A 496 -13.88 38.99 10.61
C PRO A 496 -12.41 39.04 11.09
N CYS A 497 -11.83 37.91 11.53
CA CYS A 497 -10.49 37.86 12.09
C CYS A 497 -9.32 37.98 11.08
N PHE A 498 -9.56 37.95 9.76
CA PHE A 498 -8.47 37.97 8.76
C PHE A 498 -8.02 39.37 8.33
N PHE A 499 -8.71 40.43 8.75
CA PHE A 499 -8.40 41.81 8.34
C PHE A 499 -7.28 42.50 9.14
N SER A 500 -6.71 41.88 10.18
CA SER A 500 -5.71 42.54 11.02
C SER A 500 -4.25 42.45 10.53
N THR A 501 -3.97 41.80 9.40
CA THR A 501 -2.58 41.57 8.92
C THR A 501 -2.30 41.99 7.47
N MET A 502 -3.22 42.70 6.80
CA MET A 502 -2.94 43.33 5.51
C MET A 502 -2.70 44.84 5.67
N GLU A 503 -1.44 45.23 5.94
CA GLU A 503 -0.98 46.57 5.64
C GLU A 503 -0.87 46.76 4.12
N ASN A 504 -1.84 47.53 3.59
CA ASN A 504 -1.82 48.34 2.37
C ASN A 504 -1.27 47.74 1.04
N PRO A 505 -2.14 47.24 0.14
CA PRO A 505 -1.76 46.63 -1.15
C PRO A 505 -1.10 47.56 -2.19
N ARG A 506 -0.96 48.86 -1.91
CA ARG A 506 -0.36 49.82 -2.88
C ARG A 506 1.16 49.98 -2.75
N GLN A 507 1.80 49.47 -1.70
CA GLN A 507 3.26 49.64 -1.52
C GLN A 507 4.13 48.49 -2.05
N LEU A 508 3.59 47.29 -2.30
CA LEU A 508 4.38 46.17 -2.83
C LEU A 508 4.64 46.24 -4.35
N GLY A 509 3.82 46.98 -5.11
CA GLY A 509 3.98 47.10 -6.56
C GLY A 509 5.16 47.98 -7.01
N ASN A 510 5.60 48.90 -6.17
CA ASN A 510 6.62 49.89 -6.55
C ASN A 510 8.05 49.54 -6.12
N SER A 511 8.28 48.47 -5.33
CA SER A 511 9.64 48.06 -4.94
C SER A 511 10.26 46.99 -5.86
N LEU A 512 9.47 46.35 -6.74
CA LEU A 512 9.93 45.25 -7.60
C LEU A 512 10.23 45.64 -9.05
N MET A 513 9.99 46.90 -9.45
CA MET A 513 10.44 47.42 -10.76
C MET A 513 11.81 48.10 -10.66
N ARG A 514 12.90 47.35 -10.46
CA ARG A 514 14.25 47.80 -10.88
C ARG A 514 15.02 46.66 -11.56
N ARG A 515 14.85 46.65 -12.89
CA ARG A 515 15.77 46.28 -14.00
C ARG A 515 16.66 45.03 -13.82
N THR A 516 16.45 44.05 -14.70
CA THR A 516 17.52 43.42 -15.51
C THR A 516 16.94 42.89 -16.84
N PRO A 517 17.71 42.87 -17.95
CA PRO A 517 17.17 42.84 -19.31
C PRO A 517 16.88 41.43 -19.85
N VAL A 518 15.89 41.38 -20.73
CA VAL A 518 15.41 40.21 -21.48
C VAL A 518 16.47 39.71 -22.48
N LEU A 519 16.82 38.42 -22.45
CA LEU A 519 17.60 37.75 -23.50
C LEU A 519 16.69 36.87 -24.38
N SER A 520 16.89 36.95 -25.69
CA SER A 520 16.02 36.40 -26.73
C SER A 520 16.12 34.86 -26.94
N SER A 521 15.11 34.33 -27.63
CA SER A 521 14.69 32.93 -27.74
C SER A 521 15.71 31.92 -28.28
N ARG A 522 16.83 32.35 -28.87
CA ARG A 522 17.81 31.43 -29.51
C ARG A 522 18.79 30.74 -28.54
N LYS A 523 18.85 31.14 -27.26
CA LYS A 523 19.67 30.47 -26.22
C LYS A 523 18.96 29.36 -25.43
N ARG A 524 17.66 29.10 -25.66
CA ARG A 524 16.88 28.08 -24.91
C ARG A 524 17.23 26.63 -25.28
N LYS A 525 17.72 26.35 -26.49
CA LYS A 525 18.00 24.97 -26.93
C LYS A 525 19.33 24.38 -26.40
N ASN A 526 20.25 25.20 -25.88
CA ASN A 526 21.54 24.72 -25.36
C ASN A 526 21.60 24.59 -23.82
N PHE A 527 20.47 24.78 -23.11
CA PHE A 527 20.43 24.77 -21.64
C PHE A 527 20.43 23.34 -21.05
N TRP A 528 19.87 22.35 -21.77
CA TRP A 528 19.77 20.96 -21.30
C TRP A 528 21.07 20.15 -21.40
N LYS A 529 22.06 20.59 -22.19
CA LYS A 529 23.38 19.90 -22.31
C LYS A 529 24.46 20.44 -21.36
N LYS A 530 24.27 21.62 -20.74
CA LYS A 530 25.36 22.36 -20.05
C LYS A 530 25.29 22.38 -18.52
N ARG A 531 24.21 21.88 -17.90
CA ARG A 531 24.06 21.89 -16.43
C ARG A 531 24.76 20.73 -15.71
N TYR A 532 25.31 19.76 -16.45
CA TYR A 532 26.11 18.64 -15.91
C TYR A 532 27.58 18.98 -15.57
N ARG A 533 28.01 20.24 -15.59
CA ARG A 533 29.45 20.57 -15.48
C ARG A 533 29.91 21.59 -14.46
N ASN A 534 29.08 22.18 -13.61
CA ASN A 534 29.60 23.10 -12.58
C ASN A 534 28.76 23.11 -11.29
N ILE A 535 29.09 22.18 -10.39
CA ILE A 535 28.85 22.32 -8.95
C ILE A 535 30.18 22.76 -8.34
N ARG A 536 30.29 24.01 -7.88
CA ARG A 536 31.26 24.45 -6.86
C ARG A 536 31.10 25.95 -6.53
N ARG A 537 30.89 26.23 -5.23
CA ARG A 537 31.25 27.43 -4.42
C ARG A 537 30.08 28.11 -3.64
N PHE A 538 30.05 27.77 -2.34
CA PHE A 538 29.62 28.39 -1.06
C PHE A 538 29.57 29.95 -0.93
N PRO A 539 29.19 30.59 0.25
CA PRO A 539 28.59 30.12 1.53
C PRO A 539 27.48 30.99 2.22
N ARG A 540 26.83 30.39 3.23
CA ARG A 540 26.29 30.86 4.56
C ARG A 540 25.72 32.29 4.77
N LEU A 541 24.55 32.38 5.44
CA LEU A 541 24.33 33.15 6.69
C LEU A 541 23.01 32.76 7.41
N LEU A 542 22.86 33.20 8.66
CA LEU A 542 22.22 32.52 9.81
C LEU A 542 20.71 32.75 10.04
N ARG A 543 20.08 31.69 10.59
CA ARG A 543 19.08 31.60 11.70
C ARG A 543 18.26 32.84 12.09
N ARG A 544 16.93 32.65 12.19
CA ARG A 544 16.12 32.94 13.40
C ARG A 544 14.94 31.97 13.50
N ARG A 545 14.67 31.50 14.74
CA ARG A 545 13.64 30.53 15.13
C ARG A 545 12.27 31.21 15.25
N SER A 546 11.21 30.51 14.89
CA SER A 546 9.87 30.69 15.46
C SER A 546 9.25 29.33 15.76
N HIS A 547 8.78 29.18 17.00
CA HIS A 547 8.00 28.03 17.47
C HIS A 547 6.52 28.26 17.12
N HIS A 548 5.87 27.28 16.49
CA HIS A 548 4.44 27.02 16.67
C HIS A 548 4.11 25.55 16.31
N PRO A 549 3.10 24.95 16.96
CA PRO A 549 2.83 23.52 16.91
C PRO A 549 1.96 23.15 15.70
N THR A 550 2.47 22.30 14.82
CA THR A 550 1.67 21.69 13.74
C THR A 550 0.96 20.45 14.26
N ARG A 551 -0.39 20.50 14.27
CA ARG A 551 -1.27 19.34 14.43
C ARG A 551 -0.95 18.31 13.35
N ARG A 552 -0.59 17.10 13.78
CA ARG A 552 -0.40 15.93 12.91
C ARG A 552 -1.77 15.34 12.57
N CYS A 553 -2.08 15.25 11.27
CA CYS A 553 -3.05 14.27 10.77
C CYS A 553 -2.39 12.87 10.85
N PRO A 554 -3.09 11.84 11.37
CA PRO A 554 -2.55 10.49 11.42
C PRO A 554 -2.55 9.88 10.00
N GLY A 555 -1.40 9.32 9.62
CA GLY A 555 -1.24 8.54 8.39
C GLY A 555 -2.15 7.31 8.40
N ARG A 556 -2.73 7.03 7.23
CA ARG A 556 -3.43 5.77 6.98
C ARG A 556 -2.43 4.63 7.09
N CYS A 557 -2.58 3.78 8.11
CA CYS A 557 -1.93 2.49 8.16
C CYS A 557 -2.52 1.61 7.05
N CYS A 558 -1.69 1.28 6.05
CA CYS A 558 -1.92 0.12 5.20
C CYS A 558 -1.78 -1.13 6.08
N LEU A 559 -2.90 -1.66 6.57
CA LEU A 559 -2.93 -2.97 7.20
C LEU A 559 -2.83 -4.04 6.12
N SER A 560 -1.80 -4.86 6.24
CA SER A 560 -1.52 -6.04 5.45
C SER A 560 -2.74 -6.97 5.42
N PHE A 561 -3.10 -7.37 4.20
CA PHE A 561 -4.17 -8.32 3.90
C PHE A 561 -3.74 -9.74 4.28
N SER A 562 -4.03 -10.19 5.49
CA SER A 562 -4.01 -11.62 5.82
C SER A 562 -4.81 -11.90 7.09
N ALA A 563 -5.93 -12.60 6.90
CA ALA A 563 -6.79 -13.30 7.87
C ALA A 563 -8.27 -12.91 7.72
N GLU A 564 -8.84 -13.18 6.55
CA GLU A 564 -10.28 -13.36 6.38
C GLU A 564 -10.51 -14.75 5.77
N VAL A 565 -11.57 -15.43 6.24
CA VAL A 565 -11.97 -16.77 5.79
C VAL A 565 -12.36 -16.66 4.32
N HIS A 566 -11.43 -16.98 3.42
CA HIS A 566 -11.76 -17.16 2.02
C HIS A 566 -12.65 -18.41 1.91
N PRO A 567 -13.86 -18.30 1.33
CA PRO A 567 -14.64 -19.48 1.02
C PRO A 567 -13.88 -20.29 -0.02
N ARG A 568 -13.75 -21.61 0.23
CA ARG A 568 -13.62 -22.57 -0.85
C ARG A 568 -14.90 -22.44 -1.68
N ALA A 569 -14.78 -21.93 -2.91
CA ALA A 569 -15.91 -21.72 -3.81
C ALA A 569 -16.48 -23.05 -4.31
#